data_AF-A0A6P3YXJ7-F1
#
_entry.id   AF-A0A6P3YXJ7-F1
#
_cell.length_a   1.000
_cell.length_b   1.000
_cell.length_c   1.000
_cell.angle_alpha   90.00
_cell.angle_beta   90.00
_cell.angle_gamma   90.00
#
_symmetry.space_group_name_H-M   'P 1'
#
loop_
_entity.id
_entity.type
_entity.pdbx_description
1 polymer ?
#
loop_
_entity_poly.entity_id
_entity_poly.type
_entity_poly.pdbx_seq_one_letter_code
_entity_poly.pdbx_strand_id
1 'polypeptide(L)'
;MSASQVDPHDKMRARDVSKVARGEQAPRPAHDYGSINEAPPKPSSSPSPSLPAEQPRHCYTSYLEYHKCVKEKGKDAPECEKFERHYKSLCPVEWIERWDEQRENGTFPGRI
;
A
#
# COMPACT_ATOMS: atom_id res chain seq x y z
N MET A 1 12.06 55.97 -26.30
CA MET A 1 12.53 54.57 -26.44
C MET A 1 12.39 53.93 -25.07
N SER A 2 11.21 53.37 -24.76
CA SER A 2 10.91 52.86 -23.40
C SER A 2 11.30 51.40 -23.29
N ALA A 3 12.13 51.07 -22.29
CA ALA A 3 12.45 49.71 -21.92
C ALA A 3 11.32 49.15 -21.05
N SER A 4 10.52 48.23 -21.60
CA SER A 4 9.53 47.49 -20.82
C SER A 4 10.24 46.44 -19.97
N GLN A 5 10.10 46.55 -18.65
CA GLN A 5 10.63 45.62 -17.67
C GLN A 5 9.85 44.30 -17.77
N VAL A 6 10.53 43.23 -18.16
CA VAL A 6 9.96 41.87 -18.30
C VAL A 6 9.82 41.19 -16.93
N ASP A 7 8.65 40.61 -16.70
CA ASP A 7 8.21 39.92 -15.48
C ASP A 7 9.17 38.78 -15.04
N PRO A 8 9.46 38.60 -13.74
CA PRO A 8 10.45 37.63 -13.24
C PRO A 8 10.16 36.17 -13.64
N HIS A 9 8.91 35.82 -13.90
CA HIS A 9 8.52 34.48 -14.32
C HIS A 9 8.94 34.16 -15.77
N ASP A 10 9.03 35.17 -16.64
CA ASP A 10 9.44 35.01 -18.04
C ASP A 10 10.95 34.73 -18.16
N LYS A 11 11.75 35.28 -17.24
CA LYS A 11 13.19 34.97 -17.08
C LYS A 11 13.48 33.51 -16.70
N MET A 12 12.52 32.78 -16.13
CA MET A 12 12.69 31.37 -15.80
C MET A 12 12.38 30.43 -16.98
N ARG A 13 11.64 30.88 -17.99
CA ARG A 13 11.43 30.11 -19.23
C ARG A 13 12.52 30.30 -20.27
N ALA A 14 13.20 31.45 -20.26
CA ALA A 14 14.26 31.76 -21.20
C ALA A 14 15.61 31.07 -20.89
N ARG A 15 15.72 30.32 -19.79
CA ARG A 15 16.93 29.55 -19.51
C ARG A 15 16.94 28.27 -20.36
N ASP A 16 17.65 28.44 -21.48
CA ASP A 16 18.42 27.43 -22.21
C ASP A 16 17.77 26.68 -23.38
N VAL A 17 16.88 27.32 -24.14
CA VAL A 17 16.41 26.78 -25.44
C VAL A 17 17.58 26.62 -26.44
N SER A 18 18.58 27.50 -26.39
CA SER A 18 19.74 27.48 -27.30
C SER A 18 20.66 26.27 -27.11
N LYS A 19 20.71 25.68 -25.92
CA LYS A 19 21.60 24.55 -25.57
C LYS A 19 20.97 23.20 -25.88
N VAL A 20 19.64 23.11 -25.80
CA VAL A 20 18.87 21.97 -26.34
C VAL A 20 18.93 21.93 -27.87
N ALA A 21 18.92 23.10 -28.55
CA ALA A 21 19.04 23.18 -30.01
C ALA A 21 20.41 22.74 -30.55
N ARG A 22 21.48 22.80 -29.74
CA ARG A 22 22.81 22.25 -30.06
C ARG A 22 22.98 20.76 -29.72
N GLY A 23 21.98 20.13 -29.12
CA GLY A 23 22.03 18.71 -28.74
C GLY A 23 22.96 18.39 -27.56
N GLU A 24 23.36 19.39 -26.76
CA GLU A 24 24.20 19.15 -25.58
C GLU A 24 23.34 18.61 -24.43
N GLN A 25 23.51 17.32 -24.12
CA GLN A 25 22.88 16.68 -22.97
C GLN A 25 23.50 17.20 -21.67
N ALA A 26 22.67 17.60 -20.70
CA ALA A 26 23.16 17.99 -19.37
C ALA A 26 23.99 16.84 -18.75
N PRO A 27 25.16 17.12 -18.13
CA PRO A 27 25.97 16.09 -17.50
C PRO A 27 25.18 15.39 -16.39
N ARG A 28 25.28 14.07 -16.32
CA ARG A 28 24.67 13.30 -15.23
C ARG A 28 25.31 13.71 -13.89
N PRO A 29 24.53 14.01 -12.85
CA PRO A 29 25.08 14.25 -11.52
C PRO A 29 25.90 13.05 -11.06
N ALA A 30 27.05 13.32 -10.41
CA ALA A 30 27.82 12.25 -9.78
C ALA A 30 27.00 11.65 -8.63
N HIS A 31 26.87 10.33 -8.62
CA HIS A 31 26.17 9.62 -7.55
C HIS A 31 27.10 9.45 -6.35
N ASP A 32 26.97 10.31 -5.35
CA ASP A 32 27.68 10.20 -4.08
C ASP A 32 27.02 9.12 -3.22
N TYR A 33 27.66 7.95 -3.10
CA TYR A 33 27.24 6.93 -2.15
C TYR A 33 27.80 7.31 -0.77
N GLY A 34 26.98 8.01 0.03
CA GLY A 34 27.27 8.18 1.45
C GLY A 34 27.47 6.81 2.12
N SER A 35 28.59 6.66 2.84
CA SER A 35 28.90 5.46 3.60
C SER A 35 28.00 5.38 4.84
N ILE A 36 26.86 4.70 4.71
CA ILE A 36 26.04 4.30 5.87
C ILE A 36 26.77 3.16 6.59
N ASN A 37 27.51 3.50 7.63
CA ASN A 37 28.16 2.54 8.52
C ASN A 37 27.18 1.90 9.53
N GLU A 38 25.91 2.28 9.50
CA GLU A 38 24.85 1.68 10.31
C GLU A 38 23.67 1.23 9.44
N ALA A 39 23.24 -0.02 9.68
CA ALA A 39 22.03 -0.57 9.08
C ALA A 39 20.82 0.30 9.50
N PRO A 40 19.84 0.50 8.60
CA PRO A 40 18.61 1.20 8.96
C PRO A 40 18.00 0.53 10.20
N PRO A 41 17.48 1.30 11.18
CA PRO A 41 16.83 0.69 12.32
C PRO A 41 15.71 -0.20 11.79
N LYS A 42 15.72 -1.45 12.27
CA LYS A 42 14.64 -2.42 12.03
C LYS A 42 13.32 -1.69 12.29
N PRO A 43 12.27 -1.85 11.44
CA PRO A 43 10.99 -1.24 11.73
C PRO A 43 10.60 -1.63 13.15
N SER A 44 10.59 -0.63 14.02
CA SER A 44 10.36 -0.81 15.44
C SER A 44 8.91 -1.22 15.59
N SER A 45 8.65 -2.50 15.78
CA SER A 45 7.41 -3.01 16.36
C SER A 45 7.35 -2.57 17.83
N SER A 46 7.40 -1.26 18.07
CA SER A 46 7.02 -0.70 19.36
C SER A 46 5.49 -0.70 19.37
N PRO A 47 4.82 -1.42 20.29
CA PRO A 47 3.37 -1.36 20.38
C PRO A 47 2.99 0.07 20.79
N SER A 48 2.42 0.83 19.86
CA SER A 48 1.82 2.13 20.18
C SER A 48 0.75 1.95 21.26
N PRO A 49 0.79 2.69 22.38
CA PRO A 49 -0.25 2.65 23.39
C PRO A 49 -1.41 3.55 22.93
N SER A 50 -2.11 3.11 21.90
CA SER A 50 -3.30 3.81 21.39
C SER A 50 -4.30 2.79 20.86
N LEU A 51 -4.86 2.01 21.79
CA LEU A 51 -6.02 1.11 21.66
C LEU A 51 -5.82 -0.07 20.68
N PRO A 52 -6.24 -1.30 21.00
CA PRO A 52 -6.26 -2.42 20.05
C PRO A 52 -7.37 -2.20 19.00
N ALA A 53 -7.17 -1.27 18.07
CA ALA A 53 -8.11 -0.93 17.00
C ALA A 53 -7.84 -1.71 15.69
N GLU A 54 -6.95 -2.70 15.74
CA GLU A 54 -6.53 -3.51 14.59
C GLU A 54 -7.16 -4.91 14.55
N GLN A 55 -7.81 -5.36 15.63
CA GLN A 55 -8.56 -6.63 15.66
C GLN A 55 -9.60 -6.76 14.53
N PRO A 56 -10.39 -5.70 14.17
CA PRO A 56 -11.42 -5.85 13.16
C PRO A 56 -10.89 -6.14 11.75
N ARG A 57 -9.79 -5.47 11.39
CA ARG A 57 -9.15 -5.57 10.07
C ARG A 57 -8.51 -6.94 9.90
N HIS A 58 -7.81 -7.40 10.93
CA HIS A 58 -7.12 -8.70 10.90
C HIS A 58 -8.11 -9.86 10.78
N CYS A 59 -9.18 -9.82 11.57
CA CYS A 59 -10.29 -10.77 11.47
C CYS A 59 -10.90 -10.81 10.06
N TYR A 60 -11.24 -9.65 9.50
CA TYR A 60 -11.84 -9.56 8.17
C TYR A 60 -10.92 -10.12 7.08
N THR A 61 -9.62 -9.83 7.12
CA THR A 61 -8.66 -10.36 6.15
C THR A 61 -8.55 -11.89 6.24
N SER A 62 -8.43 -12.45 7.45
CA SER A 62 -8.35 -13.92 7.63
C SER A 62 -9.61 -14.65 7.16
N TYR A 63 -10.79 -14.05 7.37
CA TYR A 63 -12.06 -14.59 6.85
C TYR A 63 -12.08 -14.65 5.32
N LEU A 64 -11.63 -13.58 4.65
CA LEU A 64 -11.51 -13.57 3.19
C LEU A 64 -10.52 -14.62 2.67
N GLU A 65 -9.38 -14.79 3.34
CA GLU A 65 -8.37 -15.78 2.95
C GLU A 65 -8.89 -17.21 3.02
N TYR A 66 -9.59 -17.57 4.10
CA TYR A 66 -10.21 -18.89 4.22
C TYR A 66 -11.13 -19.16 3.03
N HIS A 67 -12.02 -18.23 2.72
CA HIS A 67 -13.00 -18.48 1.68
C HIS A 67 -12.44 -18.39 0.26
N LYS A 68 -11.41 -17.58 0.04
CA LYS A 68 -10.65 -17.59 -1.21
C LYS A 68 -9.94 -18.94 -1.39
N CYS A 69 -9.37 -19.48 -0.31
CA CYS A 69 -8.77 -20.82 -0.30
C CYS A 69 -9.82 -21.89 -0.65
N VAL A 70 -11.00 -21.85 -0.04
CA VAL A 70 -12.10 -22.79 -0.33
C VAL A 70 -12.55 -22.70 -1.79
N LYS A 71 -12.58 -21.49 -2.38
CA LYS A 71 -12.97 -21.29 -3.78
C LYS A 71 -11.96 -21.85 -4.77
N GLU A 72 -10.66 -21.67 -4.51
CA GLU A 72 -9.58 -22.09 -5.41
C GLU A 72 -9.20 -23.57 -5.25
N LYS A 73 -9.12 -24.05 -4.00
CA LYS A 73 -8.60 -25.40 -3.67
C LYS A 73 -9.69 -26.39 -3.26
N GLY A 74 -10.89 -25.92 -2.92
CA GLY A 74 -11.96 -26.74 -2.36
C GLY A 74 -11.94 -26.76 -0.82
N LYS A 75 -13.09 -27.14 -0.23
CA LYS A 75 -13.35 -27.06 1.21
C LYS A 75 -12.50 -28.03 2.05
N ASP A 76 -12.00 -29.10 1.44
CA ASP A 76 -11.26 -30.19 2.09
C ASP A 76 -9.73 -30.03 2.05
N ALA A 77 -9.21 -28.90 1.58
CA ALA A 77 -7.78 -28.67 1.59
C ALA A 77 -7.27 -28.41 3.03
N PRO A 78 -6.22 -29.11 3.50
CA PRO A 78 -5.68 -28.97 4.86
C PRO A 78 -5.08 -27.57 5.10
N GLU A 79 -4.80 -26.83 4.03
CA GLU A 79 -4.36 -25.44 4.09
C GLU A 79 -5.53 -24.51 4.45
N CYS A 80 -6.74 -24.78 3.95
CA CYS A 80 -7.93 -23.97 4.24
C CYS A 80 -8.43 -24.19 5.68
N GLU A 81 -8.33 -25.42 6.20
CA GLU A 81 -8.71 -25.72 7.59
C GLU A 81 -7.91 -24.91 8.62
N LYS A 82 -6.64 -24.61 8.33
CA LYS A 82 -5.81 -23.74 9.18
C LYS A 82 -6.38 -22.33 9.26
N PHE A 83 -6.77 -21.77 8.11
CA PHE A 83 -7.40 -20.45 8.06
C PHE A 83 -8.75 -20.46 8.76
N GLU A 84 -9.50 -21.56 8.68
CA GLU A 84 -10.78 -21.71 9.36
C GLU A 84 -10.65 -21.56 10.88
N ARG A 85 -9.72 -22.33 11.47
CA ARG A 85 -9.46 -22.25 12.91
C ARG A 85 -8.92 -20.88 13.31
N HIS A 86 -8.11 -20.27 12.45
CA HIS A 86 -7.52 -18.97 12.70
C HIS A 86 -8.58 -17.86 12.76
N TYR A 87 -9.42 -17.70 11.73
CA TYR A 87 -10.42 -16.63 11.75
C TYR A 87 -11.48 -16.86 12.84
N LYS A 88 -11.88 -18.11 13.13
CA LYS A 88 -12.82 -18.42 14.23
C LYS A 88 -12.29 -18.05 15.61
N SER A 89 -10.97 -18.08 15.81
CA SER A 89 -10.35 -17.69 17.08
C SER A 89 -10.16 -16.17 17.24
N LEU A 90 -10.03 -15.46 16.12
CA LEU A 90 -9.78 -14.02 16.09
C LEU A 90 -11.08 -13.19 16.00
N CYS A 91 -12.07 -13.72 15.28
CA CYS A 91 -13.31 -13.02 14.98
C CYS A 91 -14.42 -13.32 15.99
N PRO A 92 -15.22 -12.32 16.38
CA PRO A 92 -16.50 -12.57 17.04
C PRO A 92 -17.44 -13.39 16.14
N VAL A 93 -18.18 -14.34 16.72
CA VAL A 93 -19.12 -15.21 15.97
C VAL A 93 -20.18 -14.39 15.23
N GLU A 94 -20.74 -13.37 15.89
CA GLU A 94 -21.72 -12.43 15.32
C GLU A 94 -21.27 -11.79 13.99
N TRP A 95 -19.96 -11.56 13.82
CA TRP A 95 -19.44 -10.95 12.60
C TRP A 95 -19.32 -11.97 11.47
N ILE A 96 -18.91 -13.18 11.80
CA ILE A 96 -18.83 -14.30 10.87
C ILE A 96 -20.22 -14.58 10.30
N GLU A 97 -21.23 -14.73 11.16
CA GLU A 97 -22.61 -15.01 10.75
C GLU A 97 -23.16 -13.92 9.83
N ARG A 98 -22.96 -12.65 10.20
CA ARG A 98 -23.39 -11.51 9.37
C ARG A 98 -22.72 -11.49 8.00
N TRP A 99 -21.44 -11.87 7.91
CA TRP A 99 -20.73 -11.94 6.62
C TRP A 99 -21.16 -13.16 5.80
N ASP A 100 -21.41 -14.30 6.44
CA ASP A 100 -21.95 -15.50 5.80
C ASP A 100 -23.33 -15.20 5.17
N GLU A 101 -24.24 -14.54 5.91
CA GLU A 101 -25.53 -14.09 5.36
C GLU A 101 -25.36 -13.14 4.16
N GLN A 102 -24.45 -12.16 4.24
CA GLN A 102 -24.20 -11.24 3.12
C GLN A 102 -23.68 -11.97 1.88
N ARG A 103 -22.91 -13.05 2.06
CA ARG A 103 -22.42 -13.85 0.95
C ARG A 103 -23.49 -14.75 0.35
N GLU A 104 -24.30 -15.42 1.18
CA GLU A 104 -25.41 -16.23 0.70
C GLU A 104 -26.42 -15.36 -0.07
N ASN A 105 -26.64 -14.13 0.40
CA ASN A 105 -27.46 -13.13 -0.29
C ASN A 105 -26.75 -12.44 -1.48
N GLY A 106 -25.48 -12.73 -1.74
CA GLY A 106 -24.70 -12.14 -2.84
C GLY A 106 -24.43 -10.63 -2.73
N THR A 107 -24.65 -10.02 -1.55
CA THR A 107 -24.44 -8.59 -1.29
C THR A 107 -23.09 -8.28 -0.62
N PHE A 108 -22.23 -9.29 -0.46
CA PHE A 108 -20.95 -9.15 0.20
C PHE A 108 -19.98 -8.24 -0.59
N PRO A 109 -19.45 -7.15 0.01
CA PRO A 109 -18.62 -6.17 -0.69
C PRO A 109 -17.16 -6.62 -0.94
N GLY A 110 -16.71 -7.69 -0.29
CA GLY A 110 -15.34 -8.22 -0.46
C GLY A 110 -15.20 -9.16 -1.64
N ARG A 111 -14.05 -9.12 -2.33
CA ARG A 111 -13.71 -10.12 -3.35
C ARG A 111 -13.28 -11.43 -2.69
N ILE A 112 -14.01 -12.50 -2.99
CA ILE A 112 -13.74 -13.89 -2.58
C ILE A 112 -13.64 -14.74 -3.84
#